data_AF-A0A366IIL7-F1
#
_entry.id   AF-A0A366IIL7-F1
#
_cell.length_a   1.000
_cell.length_b   1.000
_cell.length_c   1.000
_cell.angle_alpha   90.00
_cell.angle_beta   90.00
_cell.angle_gamma   90.00
#
_symmetry.space_group_name_H-M   'P 1'
#
loop_
_entity.id
_entity.type
_entity.pdbx_description
1 polymer ?
#
loop_
_entity_poly.entity_id
_entity_poly.type
_entity_poly.pdbx_seq_one_letter_code
_entity_poly.pdbx_strand_id
1 'polypeptide(L)'
;MIYGEPQGLREAAIGWLKMRTDDGREPLTREDIKDFRFNGEQFKLQSTQQGIRKPSGFEAALSIQTVFRSPGQERPYEDEIGEDGLFRYKWRGSDPNFPENRGLREAMRRRLPLIWFWGVAMAPARFQVIAPVYIVGEESERQQFVLATVDEEDLPDLSEYSALEVAARKYIHRLAKTRVHQPVFRSTVLMAYKNRCAVCNLAHPQLLDAAHIVDDRETNGIASVVNGLAMCKIHHAAFDRYFLGIRPDCVIEIRHDLLEEIDGPMLRHGLQELHGSSLMTIPRNKRERPRKDLLEEKYEHFQSISVDEASNRGVRN
;
A
#
# COMPACT_ATOMS: atom_id res chain seq x y z
N MET A 1 -2.03 -22.60 -32.67
CA MET A 1 -1.40 -22.64 -31.32
C MET A 1 -0.20 -21.72 -31.38
N ILE A 2 -0.25 -20.59 -30.69
CA ILE A 2 0.91 -19.70 -30.57
C ILE A 2 1.88 -20.39 -29.60
N TYR A 3 3.01 -20.86 -30.11
CA TYR A 3 4.10 -21.34 -29.27
C TYR A 3 4.84 -20.13 -28.73
N GLY A 4 4.78 -19.89 -27.42
CA GLY A 4 5.49 -18.80 -26.75
C GLY A 4 4.64 -17.56 -26.42
N GLU A 5 5.27 -16.67 -25.67
CA GLU A 5 4.73 -15.36 -25.31
C GLU A 5 4.73 -14.43 -26.53
N PRO A 6 3.59 -13.84 -26.93
CA PRO A 6 3.55 -12.87 -28.02
C PRO A 6 4.43 -11.65 -27.70
N GLN A 7 5.24 -11.24 -28.66
CA GLN A 7 6.11 -10.07 -28.53
C GLN A 7 5.28 -8.82 -28.18
N GLY A 8 5.72 -8.07 -27.16
CA GLY A 8 5.07 -6.83 -26.73
C GLY A 8 3.86 -7.01 -25.79
N LEU A 9 3.41 -8.24 -25.52
CA LEU A 9 2.22 -8.48 -24.68
C LEU A 9 2.40 -7.97 -23.26
N ARG A 10 3.58 -8.19 -22.69
CA ARG A 10 3.90 -7.84 -21.30
C ARG A 10 4.00 -6.34 -21.11
N GLU A 11 4.69 -5.66 -22.01
CA GLU A 11 4.83 -4.20 -22.03
C GLU A 11 3.47 -3.54 -22.24
N ALA A 12 2.65 -4.06 -23.16
CA ALA A 12 1.29 -3.58 -23.39
C ALA A 12 0.40 -3.77 -22.15
N ALA A 13 0.49 -4.91 -21.47
CA ALA A 13 -0.26 -5.19 -20.25
C ALA A 13 0.14 -4.23 -19.11
N ILE A 14 1.44 -4.04 -18.88
CA ILE A 14 1.95 -3.13 -17.84
C ILE A 14 1.55 -1.68 -18.15
N GLY A 15 1.74 -1.21 -19.39
CA GLY A 15 1.36 0.14 -19.81
C GLY A 15 -0.14 0.41 -19.66
N TRP A 16 -0.98 -0.56 -20.05
CA TRP A 16 -2.42 -0.48 -19.88
C TRP A 16 -2.82 -0.41 -18.40
N LEU A 17 -2.21 -1.24 -17.54
CA LEU A 17 -2.46 -1.22 -16.10
C LEU A 17 -2.05 0.10 -15.45
N LYS A 18 -0.88 0.66 -15.79
CA LYS A 18 -0.43 1.97 -15.27
C LYS A 18 -1.45 3.07 -15.57
N MET A 19 -1.92 3.16 -16.82
CA MET A 19 -2.96 4.12 -17.19
C MET A 19 -4.28 3.88 -16.45
N ARG A 20 -4.71 2.62 -16.32
CA ARG A 20 -5.99 2.26 -15.68
C ARG A 20 -6.02 2.53 -14.18
N THR A 21 -4.85 2.56 -13.54
CA THR A 21 -4.68 2.71 -12.09
C THR A 21 -4.28 4.12 -11.65
N ASP A 22 -4.25 5.11 -12.55
CA ASP A 22 -3.63 6.42 -12.29
C ASP A 22 -2.21 6.23 -11.71
N ASP A 23 -1.39 5.46 -12.43
CA ASP A 23 -0.03 5.07 -12.07
C ASP A 23 0.07 4.41 -10.69
N GLY A 24 -0.81 3.44 -10.43
CA GLY A 24 -0.82 2.66 -9.20
C GLY A 24 -1.52 3.34 -8.00
N ARG A 25 -2.21 4.47 -8.18
CA ARG A 25 -2.97 5.11 -7.09
C ARG A 25 -4.31 4.46 -6.79
N GLU A 26 -4.95 3.89 -7.80
CA GLU A 26 -6.31 3.35 -7.71
C GLU A 26 -6.32 1.82 -7.86
N PRO A 27 -6.94 1.09 -6.92
CA PRO A 27 -7.04 -0.36 -7.02
C PRO A 27 -8.15 -0.78 -8.00
N LEU A 28 -7.91 -1.86 -8.74
CA LEU A 28 -8.84 -2.39 -9.74
C LEU A 28 -9.68 -3.54 -9.20
N THR A 29 -10.92 -3.66 -9.69
CA THR A 29 -11.70 -4.88 -9.49
C THR A 29 -11.27 -6.00 -10.44
N ARG A 30 -11.71 -7.23 -10.19
CA ARG A 30 -11.51 -8.33 -11.16
C ARG A 30 -12.13 -8.05 -12.53
N GLU A 31 -13.27 -7.37 -12.58
CA GLU A 31 -13.92 -7.04 -13.85
C GLU A 31 -13.11 -5.99 -14.61
N ASP A 32 -12.63 -4.94 -13.92
CA ASP A 32 -11.75 -3.95 -14.55
C ASP A 32 -10.53 -4.62 -15.20
N ILE A 33 -9.90 -5.59 -14.53
CA ILE A 33 -8.70 -6.29 -15.02
C ILE A 33 -9.02 -7.18 -16.24
N LYS A 34 -10.25 -7.70 -16.37
CA LYS A 34 -10.67 -8.53 -17.52
C LYS A 34 -10.83 -7.72 -18.80
N ASP A 35 -10.95 -6.40 -18.70
CA ASP A 35 -11.09 -5.52 -19.87
C ASP A 35 -9.83 -5.44 -20.71
N PHE A 36 -8.69 -5.94 -20.22
CA PHE A 36 -7.45 -5.96 -20.98
C PHE A 36 -7.59 -6.75 -22.28
N ARG A 37 -7.19 -6.10 -23.38
CA ARG A 37 -7.12 -6.68 -24.72
C ARG A 37 -5.73 -6.52 -25.29
N PHE A 38 -5.26 -7.57 -25.97
CA PHE A 38 -4.03 -7.55 -26.74
C PHE A 38 -4.36 -7.89 -28.20
N ASN A 39 -3.97 -7.03 -29.14
CA ASN A 39 -4.32 -7.15 -30.56
C ASN A 39 -5.83 -7.37 -30.83
N GLY A 40 -6.69 -6.70 -30.04
CA GLY A 40 -8.15 -6.79 -30.15
C GLY A 40 -8.80 -7.96 -29.39
N GLU A 41 -8.02 -8.96 -28.99
CA GLU A 41 -8.51 -10.14 -28.28
C GLU A 41 -8.41 -9.97 -26.76
N GLN A 42 -9.39 -10.50 -26.02
CA GLN A 42 -9.32 -10.51 -24.56
C GLN A 42 -8.19 -11.42 -24.08
N PHE A 43 -7.35 -10.89 -23.18
CA PHE A 43 -6.28 -11.66 -22.57
C PHE A 43 -6.34 -11.56 -21.05
N LYS A 44 -6.42 -12.70 -20.37
CA LYS A 44 -6.50 -12.70 -18.90
C LYS A 44 -5.15 -12.32 -18.32
N LEU A 45 -5.11 -11.34 -17.42
CA LEU A 45 -3.89 -10.95 -16.69
C LEU A 45 -3.79 -11.58 -15.30
N GLN A 46 -4.88 -12.14 -14.76
CA GLN A 46 -4.93 -12.76 -13.44
C GLN A 46 -5.31 -14.24 -13.51
N SER A 47 -4.79 -15.03 -12.56
CA SER A 47 -5.30 -16.37 -12.27
C SER A 47 -6.50 -16.27 -11.33
N THR A 48 -7.52 -17.10 -11.54
CA THR A 48 -8.75 -17.11 -10.72
C THR A 48 -8.65 -18.06 -9.53
N GLN A 49 -7.69 -18.99 -9.53
CA GLN A 49 -7.59 -20.07 -8.53
C GLN A 49 -6.21 -20.18 -7.87
N GLN A 50 -5.17 -19.57 -8.46
CA GLN A 50 -3.77 -19.75 -8.04
C GLN A 50 -3.11 -18.37 -7.88
N GLY A 51 -2.13 -18.28 -6.98
CA GLY A 51 -1.37 -17.04 -6.77
C GLY A 51 -0.51 -16.65 -7.98
N ILE A 52 -0.06 -17.62 -8.78
CA ILE A 52 0.82 -17.38 -9.93
C ILE A 52 0.04 -17.62 -11.22
N ARG A 53 0.20 -16.74 -12.21
CA ARG A 53 -0.30 -16.92 -13.56
C ARG A 53 0.85 -17.14 -14.54
N LYS A 54 0.92 -18.36 -15.04
CA LYS A 54 1.70 -18.74 -16.23
C LYS A 54 0.73 -19.16 -17.33
N PRO A 55 0.49 -18.34 -18.36
CA PRO A 55 -0.41 -18.70 -19.46
C PRO A 55 0.05 -19.99 -20.16
N SER A 56 -0.91 -20.73 -20.74
CA SER A 56 -0.59 -21.93 -21.52
C SER A 56 0.30 -21.56 -22.71
N GLY A 57 1.32 -22.36 -22.98
CA GLY A 57 2.31 -22.10 -24.04
C GLY A 57 3.40 -21.08 -23.70
N PHE A 58 3.28 -20.33 -22.59
CA PHE A 58 4.34 -19.42 -22.15
C PHE A 58 5.42 -20.22 -21.40
N GLU A 59 6.68 -19.82 -21.53
CA GLU A 59 7.78 -20.38 -20.75
C GLU A 59 7.87 -19.72 -19.36
N ALA A 60 7.68 -18.40 -19.32
CA ALA A 60 7.74 -17.59 -18.09
C ALA A 60 6.35 -17.27 -17.51
N ALA A 61 6.31 -16.97 -16.22
CA ALA A 61 5.13 -16.42 -15.58
C ALA A 61 4.87 -14.97 -16.04
N LEU A 62 3.61 -14.55 -16.02
CA LEU A 62 3.19 -13.19 -16.38
C LEU A 62 2.87 -12.34 -15.16
N SER A 63 2.17 -12.93 -14.19
CA SER A 63 1.75 -12.20 -13.00
C SER A 63 1.70 -13.09 -11.76
N ILE A 64 1.77 -12.43 -10.62
CA ILE A 64 1.62 -13.00 -9.28
C ILE A 64 0.51 -12.26 -8.54
N GLN A 65 -0.05 -12.88 -7.50
CA GLN A 65 -1.20 -12.36 -6.78
C GLN A 65 -1.10 -12.74 -5.30
N THR A 66 -1.13 -11.72 -4.46
CA THR A 66 -1.30 -11.87 -3.01
C THR A 66 -2.79 -11.76 -2.70
N VAL A 67 -3.37 -12.81 -2.11
CA VAL A 67 -4.81 -12.85 -1.80
C VAL A 67 -5.08 -11.99 -0.56
N PHE A 68 -6.11 -11.14 -0.61
CA PHE A 68 -6.56 -10.41 0.57
C PHE A 68 -6.99 -11.38 1.67
N ARG A 69 -6.58 -11.12 2.91
CA ARG A 69 -7.11 -11.75 4.11
C ARG A 69 -7.51 -10.66 5.09
N SER A 70 -8.68 -10.82 5.72
CA SER A 70 -9.18 -9.84 6.69
C SER A 70 -8.23 -9.70 7.88
N PRO A 71 -8.13 -8.52 8.51
CA PRO A 71 -7.29 -8.31 9.69
C PRO A 71 -7.60 -9.31 10.82
N GLY A 72 -6.54 -9.90 11.39
CA GLY A 72 -6.62 -10.93 12.43
C GLY A 72 -6.78 -12.36 11.92
N GLN A 73 -6.60 -12.62 10.63
CA GLN A 73 -6.33 -13.96 10.10
C GLN A 73 -4.84 -14.08 9.80
N GLU A 74 -4.22 -15.18 10.23
CA GLU A 74 -2.85 -15.53 9.84
C GLU A 74 -2.76 -15.55 8.32
N ARG A 75 -1.80 -14.81 7.77
CA ARG A 75 -1.48 -14.91 6.35
C ARG A 75 -0.67 -16.20 6.19
N PRO A 76 -1.10 -17.16 5.35
CA PRO A 76 -0.34 -18.40 5.16
C PRO A 76 1.06 -18.16 4.57
N TYR A 77 1.25 -16.97 3.99
CA TYR A 77 2.48 -16.48 3.40
C TYR A 77 2.55 -15.01 3.81
N GLU A 78 3.42 -14.65 4.76
CA GLU A 78 3.81 -13.26 4.88
C GLU A 78 4.72 -12.99 3.68
N ASP A 79 4.25 -12.22 2.71
CA ASP A 79 5.15 -11.60 1.74
C ASP A 79 5.99 -10.59 2.55
N GLU A 80 7.06 -11.10 3.15
CA GLU A 80 7.94 -10.39 4.05
C GLU A 80 8.92 -9.53 3.26
N ILE A 81 9.26 -8.36 3.77
CA ILE A 81 10.49 -7.70 3.35
C ILE A 81 11.63 -8.37 4.11
N GLY A 82 12.61 -8.92 3.38
CA GLY A 82 13.86 -9.35 4.00
C GLY A 82 14.66 -8.16 4.52
N GLU A 83 15.69 -8.42 5.33
CA GLU A 83 16.61 -7.36 5.82
C GLU A 83 17.30 -6.59 4.68
N ASP A 84 17.31 -7.15 3.47
CA ASP A 84 17.81 -6.55 2.24
C ASP A 84 16.85 -5.52 1.59
N GLY A 85 15.63 -5.35 2.13
CA GLY A 85 14.62 -4.46 1.57
C GLY A 85 13.83 -5.06 0.39
N LEU A 86 14.06 -6.33 0.06
CA LEU A 86 13.42 -7.03 -1.06
C LEU A 86 12.27 -7.92 -0.56
N PHE A 87 11.23 -8.07 -1.37
CA PHE A 87 10.08 -8.89 -0.99
C PHE A 87 10.36 -10.37 -1.16
N ARG A 88 9.82 -11.19 -0.27
CA ARG A 88 9.80 -12.65 -0.38
C ARG A 88 8.43 -13.09 -0.88
N TYR A 89 8.40 -13.93 -1.90
CA TYR A 89 7.17 -14.47 -2.45
C TYR A 89 7.25 -15.99 -2.50
N LYS A 90 6.32 -16.65 -1.81
CA LYS A 90 6.36 -18.11 -1.60
C LYS A 90 6.11 -18.87 -2.90
N TRP A 91 6.77 -20.02 -3.01
CA TRP A 91 6.50 -20.99 -4.05
C TRP A 91 5.02 -21.39 -4.03
N ARG A 92 4.53 -21.82 -5.18
CA ARG A 92 3.32 -22.62 -5.21
C ARG A 92 3.63 -23.97 -4.56
N GLY A 93 3.03 -24.23 -3.40
CA GLY A 93 3.23 -25.50 -2.68
C GLY A 93 4.69 -25.79 -2.38
N SER A 94 5.03 -27.05 -2.13
CA SER A 94 6.39 -27.48 -1.79
C SER A 94 7.16 -28.12 -2.95
N ASP A 95 6.49 -28.47 -4.06
CA ASP A 95 7.17 -29.06 -5.22
C ASP A 95 7.84 -27.96 -6.07
N PRO A 96 9.18 -27.94 -6.16
CA PRO A 96 9.89 -26.96 -7.00
C PRO A 96 9.51 -27.08 -8.48
N ASN A 97 9.04 -28.25 -8.92
CA ASN A 97 8.76 -28.53 -10.32
C ASN A 97 7.34 -28.16 -10.74
N PHE A 98 6.52 -27.51 -9.91
CA PHE A 98 5.26 -26.98 -10.43
C PHE A 98 5.49 -26.04 -11.62
N PRO A 99 4.66 -26.11 -12.68
CA PRO A 99 4.82 -25.26 -13.86
C PRO A 99 4.95 -23.77 -13.54
N GLU A 100 4.26 -23.30 -12.51
CA GLU A 100 4.30 -21.92 -12.02
C GLU A 100 5.65 -21.56 -11.43
N ASN A 101 6.22 -22.41 -10.56
CA ASN A 101 7.53 -22.20 -9.96
C ASN A 101 8.62 -22.17 -11.05
N ARG A 102 8.54 -23.10 -12.02
CA ARG A 102 9.41 -23.08 -13.21
C ARG A 102 9.24 -21.81 -14.03
N GLY A 103 8.00 -21.32 -14.20
CA GLY A 103 7.72 -20.08 -14.90
C GLY A 103 8.27 -18.84 -14.21
N LEU A 104 8.25 -18.79 -12.88
CA LEU A 104 8.90 -17.73 -12.11
C LEU A 104 10.42 -17.79 -12.26
N ARG A 105 11.04 -18.98 -12.19
CA ARG A 105 12.48 -19.13 -12.48
C ARG A 105 12.85 -18.69 -13.88
N GLU A 106 12.00 -18.99 -14.87
CA GLU A 106 12.26 -18.55 -16.24
C GLU A 106 12.13 -17.03 -16.40
N ALA A 107 11.17 -16.40 -15.71
CA ALA A 107 11.08 -14.94 -15.63
C ALA A 107 12.33 -14.35 -14.97
N MET A 108 12.85 -14.95 -13.89
CA MET A 108 14.10 -14.56 -13.23
C MET A 108 15.29 -14.66 -14.18
N ARG A 109 15.50 -15.82 -14.81
CA ARG A 109 16.62 -16.09 -15.71
C ARG A 109 16.68 -15.13 -16.90
N ARG A 110 15.50 -14.78 -17.44
CA ARG A 110 15.35 -13.85 -18.56
C ARG A 110 15.15 -12.39 -18.14
N ARG A 111 15.14 -12.10 -16.83
CA ARG A 111 14.86 -10.77 -16.25
C ARG A 111 13.55 -10.14 -16.78
N LEU A 112 12.49 -10.95 -16.93
CA LEU A 112 11.21 -10.48 -17.45
C LEU A 112 10.37 -9.79 -16.35
N PRO A 113 9.76 -8.62 -16.62
CA PRO A 113 8.94 -7.92 -15.65
C PRO A 113 7.61 -8.64 -15.39
N LEU A 114 7.25 -8.82 -14.13
CA LEU A 114 5.97 -9.36 -13.68
C LEU A 114 5.01 -8.25 -13.30
N ILE A 115 3.73 -8.60 -13.31
CA ILE A 115 2.66 -7.81 -12.70
C ILE A 115 2.32 -8.44 -11.36
N TRP A 116 2.32 -7.66 -10.28
CA TRP A 116 1.90 -8.12 -8.97
C TRP A 116 0.56 -7.51 -8.57
N PHE A 117 -0.44 -8.36 -8.40
CA PHE A 117 -1.77 -7.98 -7.93
C PHE A 117 -1.91 -8.22 -6.44
N TRP A 118 -1.91 -7.15 -5.67
CA TRP A 118 -2.05 -7.20 -4.22
C TRP A 118 -3.50 -7.00 -3.78
N GLY A 119 -4.14 -8.03 -3.23
CA GLY A 119 -5.52 -7.94 -2.75
C GLY A 119 -5.68 -6.96 -1.58
N VAL A 120 -6.56 -5.97 -1.71
CA VAL A 120 -6.81 -4.92 -0.70
C VAL A 120 -8.26 -4.88 -0.18
N ALA A 121 -9.19 -5.57 -0.84
CA ALA A 121 -10.57 -5.79 -0.36
C ALA A 121 -11.21 -6.99 -1.06
N MET A 122 -12.30 -7.55 -0.52
CA MET A 122 -12.98 -8.77 -1.04
C MET A 122 -14.44 -8.61 -1.49
N ALA A 123 -15.10 -7.48 -1.23
CA ALA A 123 -16.52 -7.28 -1.56
C ALA A 123 -16.79 -5.90 -2.21
N PRO A 124 -16.57 -5.74 -3.54
CA PRO A 124 -15.97 -6.72 -4.45
C PRO A 124 -14.46 -6.86 -4.27
N ALA A 125 -13.88 -7.93 -4.82
CA ALA A 125 -12.43 -8.14 -4.80
C ALA A 125 -11.71 -7.00 -5.52
N ARG A 126 -10.80 -6.32 -4.81
CA ARG A 126 -9.98 -5.22 -5.32
C ARG A 126 -8.50 -5.52 -5.16
N PHE A 127 -7.71 -5.10 -6.16
CA PHE A 127 -6.29 -5.35 -6.26
C PHE A 127 -5.54 -4.05 -6.49
N GLN A 128 -4.62 -3.75 -5.59
CA GLN A 128 -3.55 -2.81 -5.85
C GLN A 128 -2.61 -3.44 -6.87
N VAL A 129 -2.27 -2.70 -7.93
CA VAL A 129 -1.37 -3.19 -8.99
C VAL A 129 0.02 -2.62 -8.73
N ILE A 130 1.02 -3.49 -8.78
CA ILE A 130 2.44 -3.14 -8.67
C ILE A 130 3.12 -3.72 -9.91
N ALA A 131 3.65 -2.84 -10.77
CA ALA A 131 4.36 -3.23 -11.98
C ALA A 131 5.29 -2.11 -12.47
N PRO A 132 6.50 -2.43 -12.97
CA PRO A 132 7.07 -3.77 -13.07
C PRO A 132 7.56 -4.33 -11.72
N VAL A 133 7.65 -5.66 -11.62
CA VAL A 133 8.28 -6.38 -10.51
C VAL A 133 9.20 -7.44 -11.10
N TYR A 134 10.42 -7.55 -10.59
CA TYR A 134 11.39 -8.52 -11.09
C TYR A 134 11.70 -9.56 -10.02
N ILE A 135 11.89 -10.81 -10.44
CA ILE A 135 12.50 -11.81 -9.56
C ILE A 135 14.01 -11.68 -9.72
N VAL A 136 14.67 -11.41 -8.60
CA VAL A 136 16.12 -11.20 -8.56
C VAL A 136 16.85 -12.39 -7.96
N GLY A 137 16.18 -13.22 -7.15
CA GLY A 137 16.77 -14.42 -6.57
C GLY A 137 15.76 -15.46 -6.15
N GLU A 138 16.26 -16.59 -5.68
CA GLU A 138 15.48 -17.71 -5.16
C GLU A 138 16.18 -18.31 -3.94
N GLU A 139 15.42 -18.46 -2.85
CA GLU A 139 15.86 -19.09 -1.61
C GLU A 139 15.18 -20.46 -1.49
N SER A 140 15.71 -21.45 -2.22
CA SER A 140 15.10 -22.78 -2.35
C SER A 140 14.86 -23.49 -1.02
N GLU A 141 15.78 -23.34 -0.06
CA GLU A 141 15.66 -23.89 1.30
C GLU A 141 14.44 -23.34 2.06
N ARG A 142 14.00 -22.12 1.72
CA ARG A 142 12.84 -21.43 2.30
C ARG A 142 11.61 -21.45 1.39
N GLN A 143 11.71 -22.11 0.24
CA GLN A 143 10.67 -22.23 -0.79
C GLN A 143 10.09 -20.86 -1.19
N GLN A 144 10.98 -19.90 -1.50
CA GLN A 144 10.56 -18.54 -1.86
C GLN A 144 11.45 -17.89 -2.91
N PHE A 145 10.86 -16.95 -3.64
CA PHE A 145 11.53 -16.05 -4.57
C PHE A 145 11.78 -14.70 -3.89
N VAL A 146 12.83 -14.02 -4.34
CA VAL A 146 13.18 -12.67 -3.93
C VAL A 146 12.77 -11.70 -5.04
N LEU A 147 11.93 -10.72 -4.71
CA LEU A 147 11.35 -9.77 -5.65
C LEU A 147 11.89 -8.36 -5.41
N ALA A 148 12.25 -7.69 -6.50
CA ALA A 148 12.56 -6.27 -6.53
C ALA A 148 11.43 -5.51 -7.24
N THR A 149 10.96 -4.42 -6.64
CA THR A 149 9.91 -3.56 -7.21
C THR A 149 10.49 -2.29 -7.84
N VAL A 150 11.71 -2.39 -8.37
CA VAL A 150 12.44 -1.31 -9.02
C VAL A 150 12.31 -1.39 -10.54
N ASP A 151 12.67 -0.33 -11.25
CA ASP A 151 12.75 -0.39 -12.71
C ASP A 151 13.99 -1.20 -13.12
N GLU A 152 14.02 -1.69 -14.37
CA GLU A 152 15.09 -2.60 -14.82
C GLU A 152 16.49 -2.01 -14.64
N GLU A 153 16.62 -0.71 -14.92
CA GLU A 153 17.86 0.07 -14.81
C GLU A 153 18.37 0.19 -13.37
N ASP A 154 17.45 0.09 -12.40
CA ASP A 154 17.72 0.17 -10.96
C ASP A 154 17.86 -1.21 -10.31
N LEU A 155 17.81 -2.31 -11.10
CA LEU A 155 17.92 -3.65 -10.55
C LEU A 155 19.28 -3.83 -9.87
N PRO A 156 19.30 -4.27 -8.60
CA PRO A 156 20.55 -4.52 -7.91
C PRO A 156 21.28 -5.67 -8.63
N ASP A 157 22.55 -5.45 -8.97
CA ASP A 157 23.42 -6.55 -9.37
C ASP A 157 23.72 -7.39 -8.11
N LEU A 158 22.97 -8.46 -7.92
CA LEU A 158 23.10 -9.30 -6.73
C LEU A 158 24.46 -10.03 -6.65
N SER A 159 25.30 -9.96 -7.69
CA SER A 159 26.61 -10.63 -7.72
C SER A 159 27.73 -9.87 -7.00
N GLU A 160 27.52 -8.60 -6.62
CA GLU A 160 28.57 -7.74 -6.04
C GLU A 160 28.19 -7.09 -4.69
N TYR A 161 27.67 -7.86 -3.74
CA TYR A 161 27.52 -7.34 -2.37
C TYR A 161 28.85 -7.35 -1.62
N SER A 162 29.60 -6.24 -1.70
CA SER A 162 30.62 -5.90 -0.69
C SER A 162 30.46 -4.44 -0.23
N ALA A 163 30.52 -4.23 1.09
CA ALA A 163 30.79 -3.01 1.90
C ALA A 163 30.09 -1.65 1.58
N LEU A 164 29.59 -1.39 0.36
CA LEU A 164 28.60 -0.35 0.02
C LEU A 164 27.14 -0.73 0.42
N GLU A 165 26.99 -1.89 1.08
CA GLU A 165 25.74 -2.59 1.42
C GLU A 165 24.66 -1.74 2.10
N VAL A 166 25.00 -0.83 3.01
CA VAL A 166 23.98 -0.18 3.85
C VAL A 166 23.21 0.91 3.09
N ALA A 167 23.90 1.71 2.27
CA ALA A 167 23.25 2.79 1.51
C ALA A 167 22.34 2.22 0.41
N ALA A 168 22.82 1.20 -0.30
CA ALA A 168 22.04 0.48 -1.29
C ALA A 168 20.80 -0.21 -0.66
N ARG A 169 20.96 -0.91 0.47
CA ARG A 169 19.82 -1.49 1.21
C ARG A 169 18.81 -0.44 1.66
N LYS A 170 19.26 0.69 2.22
CA LYS A 170 18.37 1.80 2.61
C LYS A 170 17.63 2.39 1.41
N TYR A 171 18.28 2.47 0.25
CA TYR A 171 17.66 2.93 -0.99
C TYR A 171 16.59 1.96 -1.48
N ILE A 172 16.92 0.66 -1.58
CA ILE A 172 16.00 -0.41 -1.98
C ILE A 172 14.80 -0.45 -1.03
N HIS A 173 15.03 -0.41 0.28
CA HIS A 173 13.97 -0.39 1.28
C HIS A 173 13.05 0.84 1.14
N ARG A 174 13.61 2.01 0.81
CA ARG A 174 12.81 3.22 0.53
C ARG A 174 11.94 3.02 -0.71
N LEU A 175 12.50 2.47 -1.79
CA LEU A 175 11.75 2.19 -3.02
C LEU A 175 10.63 1.16 -2.77
N ALA A 176 10.92 0.08 -2.05
CA ALA A 176 9.92 -0.90 -1.65
C ALA A 176 8.78 -0.26 -0.85
N LYS A 177 9.13 0.60 0.12
CA LYS A 177 8.14 1.36 0.92
C LYS A 177 7.24 2.24 0.05
N THR A 178 7.82 2.98 -0.89
CA THR A 178 7.07 3.91 -1.75
C THR A 178 6.26 3.21 -2.84
N ARG A 179 6.78 2.15 -3.47
CA ARG A 179 6.13 1.49 -4.62
C ARG A 179 5.11 0.41 -4.22
N VAL A 180 5.22 -0.14 -3.01
CA VAL A 180 4.34 -1.22 -2.54
C VAL A 180 3.63 -0.85 -1.26
N HIS A 181 4.36 -0.60 -0.17
CA HIS A 181 3.73 -0.44 1.15
C HIS A 181 2.78 0.74 1.21
N GLN A 182 3.19 1.91 0.74
CA GLN A 182 2.36 3.11 0.78
C GLN A 182 1.07 2.96 -0.06
N PRO A 183 1.11 2.52 -1.35
CA PRO A 183 -0.10 2.26 -2.11
C PRO A 183 -1.00 1.18 -1.50
N VAL A 184 -0.42 0.07 -1.04
CA VAL A 184 -1.18 -1.03 -0.42
C VAL A 184 -1.84 -0.56 0.89
N PHE A 185 -1.09 0.11 1.77
CA PHE A 185 -1.60 0.72 3.00
C PHE A 185 -2.74 1.69 2.71
N ARG A 186 -2.49 2.64 1.80
CA ARG A 186 -3.48 3.63 1.36
C ARG A 186 -4.77 2.95 0.92
N SER A 187 -4.67 2.04 -0.04
CA SER A 187 -5.83 1.33 -0.58
C SER A 187 -6.57 0.54 0.49
N THR A 188 -5.86 -0.13 1.40
CA THR A 188 -6.48 -0.92 2.48
C THR A 188 -7.22 -0.03 3.48
N VAL A 189 -6.62 1.08 3.91
CA VAL A 189 -7.24 2.04 4.84
C VAL A 189 -8.46 2.70 4.20
N LEU A 190 -8.34 3.22 2.97
CA LEU A 190 -9.46 3.84 2.27
C LEU A 190 -10.64 2.87 2.12
N MET A 191 -10.41 1.60 1.79
CA MET A 191 -11.47 0.60 1.70
C MET A 191 -12.16 0.36 3.05
N ALA A 192 -11.42 0.27 4.15
CA ALA A 192 -11.98 0.09 5.49
C ALA A 192 -12.89 1.26 5.92
N TYR A 193 -12.53 2.48 5.49
CA TYR A 193 -13.31 3.70 5.67
C TYR A 193 -14.31 3.97 4.53
N LYS A 194 -14.51 3.03 3.61
CA LYS A 194 -15.44 3.12 2.48
C LYS A 194 -15.21 4.33 1.57
N ASN A 195 -13.94 4.67 1.33
CA ASN A 195 -13.50 5.83 0.55
C ASN A 195 -14.10 7.14 1.09
N ARG A 196 -14.16 7.28 2.41
CA ARG A 196 -14.63 8.49 3.08
C ARG A 196 -13.59 9.02 4.04
N CYS A 197 -13.47 10.34 4.10
CA CYS A 197 -12.71 10.98 5.15
C CYS A 197 -13.34 10.66 6.53
N ALA A 198 -12.52 10.19 7.46
CA ALA A 198 -12.87 9.92 8.85
C ALA A 198 -13.45 11.15 9.56
N VAL A 199 -12.94 12.34 9.21
CA VAL A 199 -13.24 13.60 9.87
C VAL A 199 -14.46 14.29 9.26
N CYS A 200 -14.51 14.52 7.94
CA CYS A 200 -15.58 15.28 7.29
C CYS A 200 -16.50 14.46 6.37
N ASN A 201 -16.36 13.13 6.32
CA ASN A 201 -17.19 12.25 5.49
C ASN A 201 -17.12 12.49 3.96
N LEU A 202 -16.17 13.30 3.47
CA LEU A 202 -15.93 13.51 2.04
C LEU A 202 -15.68 12.18 1.33
N ALA A 203 -16.47 11.88 0.29
CA ALA A 203 -16.51 10.57 -0.38
C ALA A 203 -15.84 10.56 -1.76
N HIS A 204 -14.71 11.27 -1.91
CA HIS A 204 -14.00 11.40 -3.18
C HIS A 204 -12.57 10.83 -3.03
N PRO A 205 -12.32 9.54 -3.32
CA PRO A 205 -11.06 8.85 -2.98
C PRO A 205 -9.79 9.55 -3.51
N GLN A 206 -9.86 10.20 -4.66
CA GLN A 206 -8.78 10.99 -5.27
C GLN A 206 -8.33 12.18 -4.40
N LEU A 207 -9.21 12.68 -3.53
CA LEU A 207 -8.94 13.74 -2.57
C LEU A 207 -8.61 13.22 -1.17
N LEU A 208 -8.59 11.90 -0.98
CA LEU A 208 -8.26 11.25 0.27
C LEU A 208 -6.80 10.82 0.31
N ASP A 209 -6.30 10.56 1.52
CA ASP A 209 -5.04 9.93 1.92
C ASP A 209 -5.28 8.97 3.08
N ALA A 210 -4.30 8.12 3.35
CA ALA A 210 -4.24 7.33 4.57
C ALA A 210 -3.17 7.96 5.47
N ALA A 211 -3.61 8.61 6.54
CA ALA A 211 -2.76 9.13 7.60
C ALA A 211 -2.37 7.98 8.52
N HIS A 212 -1.09 7.88 8.88
CA HIS A 212 -0.68 7.00 9.98
C HIS A 212 -1.04 7.67 11.31
N ILE A 213 -1.50 6.89 12.29
CA ILE A 213 -1.73 7.44 13.63
C ILE A 213 -0.38 7.69 14.29
N VAL A 214 0.46 6.67 14.41
CA VAL A 214 1.86 6.78 14.82
C VAL A 214 2.78 6.35 13.68
N ASP A 215 4.01 6.88 13.68
CA ASP A 215 5.01 6.51 12.70
C ASP A 215 5.23 4.99 12.70
N ASP A 216 5.23 4.41 11.52
CA ASP A 216 5.46 2.99 11.30
C ASP A 216 6.94 2.67 11.60
N ARG A 217 7.27 2.51 12.88
CA ARG A 217 8.59 2.16 13.41
C ARG A 217 8.88 0.66 13.25
N GLU A 218 7.87 -0.15 12.97
CA GLU A 218 8.03 -1.59 12.74
C GLU A 218 8.18 -1.89 11.25
N THR A 219 9.43 -2.09 10.84
CA THR A 219 9.84 -2.47 9.49
C THR A 219 9.32 -3.84 9.00
N ASN A 220 8.51 -4.57 9.77
CA ASN A 220 8.17 -5.98 9.49
C ASN A 220 6.68 -6.25 9.26
N GLY A 221 5.85 -5.22 9.04
CA GLY A 221 4.42 -5.39 8.84
C GLY A 221 3.87 -4.65 7.62
N ILE A 222 2.91 -5.27 6.93
CA ILE A 222 2.02 -4.50 6.06
C ILE A 222 1.13 -3.68 6.97
N ALA A 223 1.40 -2.37 6.99
CA ALA A 223 0.76 -1.36 7.81
C ALA A 223 -0.72 -1.67 8.05
N SER A 224 -1.04 -1.89 9.32
CA SER A 224 -2.35 -2.35 9.74
C SER A 224 -3.34 -1.19 9.66
N VAL A 225 -4.57 -1.47 9.17
CA VAL A 225 -5.67 -0.51 9.14
C VAL A 225 -5.90 0.15 10.50
N VAL A 226 -5.60 -0.56 11.59
CA VAL A 226 -5.75 -0.03 12.96
C VAL A 226 -4.77 1.08 13.32
N ASN A 227 -3.68 1.26 12.56
CA ASN A 227 -2.75 2.40 12.63
C ASN A 227 -3.02 3.42 11.51
N GLY A 228 -4.18 3.34 10.84
CA GLY A 228 -4.50 4.18 9.68
C GLY A 228 -5.83 4.90 9.82
N LEU A 229 -5.87 6.15 9.34
CA LEU A 229 -7.09 6.96 9.22
C LEU A 229 -7.23 7.44 7.78
N ALA A 230 -8.37 7.17 7.14
CA ALA A 230 -8.65 7.78 5.83
C ALA A 230 -8.99 9.26 6.02
N MET A 231 -8.23 10.18 5.46
CA MET A 231 -8.45 11.63 5.63
C MET A 231 -8.43 12.36 4.30
N CYS A 232 -9.17 13.47 4.17
CA CYS A 232 -8.98 14.34 3.01
C CYS A 232 -7.64 15.08 3.14
N LYS A 233 -7.12 15.65 2.05
CA LYS A 233 -5.81 16.32 2.04
C LYS A 233 -5.65 17.37 3.15
N ILE A 234 -6.70 18.12 3.45
CA ILE A 234 -6.68 19.18 4.49
C ILE A 234 -6.60 18.55 5.88
N HIS A 235 -7.47 17.58 6.19
CA HIS A 235 -7.46 16.92 7.49
C HIS A 235 -6.20 16.09 7.73
N HIS A 236 -5.67 15.46 6.68
CA HIS A 236 -4.40 14.75 6.76
C HIS A 236 -3.27 15.70 7.15
N ALA A 237 -3.12 16.82 6.43
CA ALA A 237 -2.10 17.82 6.75
C ALA A 237 -2.30 18.45 8.14
N ALA A 238 -3.54 18.71 8.54
CA ALA A 238 -3.86 19.24 9.87
C ALA A 238 -3.52 18.25 10.99
N PHE A 239 -3.78 16.96 10.77
CA PHE A 239 -3.48 15.91 11.73
C PHE A 239 -1.97 15.67 11.87
N ASP A 240 -1.26 15.57 10.75
CA ASP A 240 0.19 15.35 10.74
C ASP A 240 0.97 16.50 11.38
N ARG A 241 0.47 17.74 11.24
CA ARG A 241 1.07 18.95 11.81
C ARG A 241 0.53 19.31 13.19
N TYR A 242 -0.26 18.46 13.81
CA TYR A 242 -0.82 18.68 15.15
C TYR A 242 -1.71 19.93 15.26
N PHE A 243 -2.32 20.38 14.16
CA PHE A 243 -3.41 21.35 14.20
C PHE A 243 -4.76 20.69 14.56
N LEU A 244 -4.88 19.39 14.25
CA LEU A 244 -6.01 18.52 14.59
C LEU A 244 -5.49 17.32 15.39
N GLY A 245 -6.03 17.10 16.58
CA GLY A 245 -5.83 15.91 17.40
C GLY A 245 -7.05 15.00 17.38
N ILE A 246 -6.86 13.72 17.68
CA ILE A 246 -7.96 12.75 17.86
C ILE A 246 -7.74 12.03 19.17
N ARG A 247 -8.68 12.17 20.10
CA ARG A 247 -8.67 11.50 21.41
C ARG A 247 -8.85 9.98 21.26
N PRO A 248 -8.45 9.16 22.26
CA PRO A 248 -8.63 7.70 22.24
C PRO A 248 -10.09 7.22 22.12
N ASP A 249 -11.05 8.09 22.43
CA ASP A 249 -12.49 7.86 22.26
C ASP A 249 -13.03 8.36 20.90
N CYS A 250 -12.14 8.69 19.96
CA CYS A 250 -12.41 9.18 18.60
C CYS A 250 -13.08 10.57 18.55
N VAL A 251 -12.89 11.41 19.58
CA VAL A 251 -13.30 12.81 19.55
C VAL A 251 -12.21 13.68 18.91
N ILE A 252 -12.61 14.59 18.03
CA ILE A 252 -11.75 15.53 17.33
C ILE A 252 -11.44 16.70 18.25
N GLU A 253 -10.17 17.05 18.35
CA GLU A 253 -9.69 18.23 19.06
C GLU A 253 -8.96 19.12 18.05
N ILE A 254 -9.16 20.43 18.16
CA ILE A 254 -8.50 21.42 17.31
C ILE A 254 -7.63 22.26 18.22
N ARG A 255 -6.40 22.52 17.78
CA ARG A 255 -5.44 23.29 18.55
C ARG A 255 -6.03 24.66 18.90
N HIS A 256 -5.84 25.08 20.15
CA HIS A 256 -6.59 26.19 20.72
C HIS A 256 -6.39 27.51 19.97
N ASP A 257 -5.18 27.79 19.51
CA ASP A 257 -4.88 29.01 18.75
C ASP A 257 -5.63 29.10 17.42
N LEU A 258 -5.91 27.96 16.77
CA LEU A 258 -6.75 27.92 15.57
C LEU A 258 -8.23 28.12 15.88
N LEU A 259 -8.69 27.90 17.12
CA LEU A 259 -10.09 28.18 17.49
C LEU A 259 -10.36 29.68 17.62
N GLU A 260 -9.35 30.46 17.97
CA GLU A 260 -9.44 31.92 18.13
C GLU A 260 -9.14 32.67 16.82
N GLU A 261 -8.49 32.01 15.87
CA GLU A 261 -8.13 32.59 14.57
C GLU A 261 -9.37 32.87 13.71
N ILE A 262 -9.41 34.04 13.08
CA ILE A 262 -10.48 34.45 12.16
C ILE A 262 -9.91 34.42 10.73
N ASP A 263 -10.30 33.41 9.97
CA ASP A 263 -9.92 33.23 8.56
C ASP A 263 -11.15 32.81 7.73
N GLY A 264 -10.93 32.43 6.46
CA GLY A 264 -11.94 32.01 5.51
C GLY A 264 -12.76 30.79 5.93
N PRO A 265 -13.79 30.45 5.13
CA PRO A 265 -14.79 29.43 5.47
C PRO A 265 -14.20 28.03 5.69
N MET A 266 -13.03 27.73 5.12
CA MET A 266 -12.37 26.44 5.29
C MET A 266 -11.79 26.24 6.69
N LEU A 267 -11.25 27.28 7.33
CA LEU A 267 -10.80 27.17 8.72
C LEU A 267 -12.02 26.95 9.63
N ARG A 268 -13.07 27.74 9.43
CA ARG A 268 -14.29 27.68 10.24
C ARG A 268 -15.03 26.34 10.10
N HIS A 269 -15.54 26.04 8.92
CA HIS A 269 -16.39 24.87 8.68
C HIS A 269 -15.58 23.59 8.50
N GLY A 270 -14.34 23.71 8.05
CA GLY A 270 -13.47 22.56 7.79
C GLY A 270 -12.66 22.11 9.00
N LEU A 271 -12.46 22.95 10.03
CA LEU A 271 -11.70 22.60 11.23
C LEU A 271 -12.42 23.02 12.52
N GLN A 272 -12.62 24.32 12.76
CA GLN A 272 -13.09 24.84 14.06
C GLN A 272 -14.42 24.22 14.51
N GLU A 273 -15.42 24.15 13.62
CA GLU A 273 -16.74 23.59 13.93
C GLU A 273 -16.73 22.07 14.17
N LEU A 274 -15.62 21.38 13.85
CA LEU A 274 -15.44 19.96 14.12
C LEU A 274 -14.89 19.68 15.52
N HIS A 275 -14.41 20.71 16.22
CA HIS A 275 -13.90 20.59 17.58
C HIS A 275 -14.94 19.99 18.53
N GLY A 276 -14.54 18.99 19.32
CA GLY A 276 -15.42 18.28 20.25
C GLY A 276 -16.38 17.27 19.61
N SER A 277 -16.44 17.19 18.28
CA SER A 277 -17.27 16.20 17.58
C SER A 277 -16.57 14.85 17.45
N SER A 278 -17.32 13.76 17.33
CA SER A 278 -16.74 12.44 17.04
C SER A 278 -16.39 12.31 15.55
N LEU A 279 -15.39 11.47 15.23
CA LEU A 279 -15.11 11.07 13.84
C LEU A 279 -16.39 10.63 13.12
N MET A 280 -16.70 11.28 12.00
CA MET A 280 -17.90 11.01 11.21
C MET A 280 -17.88 9.63 10.54
N THR A 281 -16.70 9.11 10.22
CA THR A 281 -16.54 7.78 9.64
C THR A 281 -15.50 6.97 10.41
N ILE A 282 -15.90 5.76 10.82
CA ILE A 282 -15.01 4.73 11.38
C ILE A 282 -15.30 3.39 10.70
N PRO A 283 -14.33 2.46 10.66
CA PRO A 283 -14.53 1.14 10.08
C PRO A 283 -15.70 0.39 10.75
N ARG A 284 -16.53 -0.24 9.92
CA ARG A 284 -17.67 -1.05 10.39
C ARG A 284 -17.17 -2.28 11.16
N ASN A 285 -16.11 -2.90 10.67
CA ASN A 285 -15.46 -4.01 11.35
C ASN A 285 -14.69 -3.49 12.57
N LYS A 286 -15.04 -3.99 13.76
CA LYS A 286 -14.39 -3.56 15.01
C LYS A 286 -12.88 -3.86 15.04
N ARG A 287 -12.43 -4.89 14.33
CA ARG A 287 -11.01 -5.28 14.25
C ARG A 287 -10.16 -4.36 13.37
N GLU A 288 -10.81 -3.54 12.55
CA GLU A 288 -10.17 -2.55 11.67
C GLU A 288 -10.21 -1.14 12.25
N ARG A 289 -10.90 -0.94 13.37
CA ARG A 289 -10.99 0.37 14.00
C ARG A 289 -9.62 0.84 14.47
N PRO A 290 -9.40 2.17 14.50
CA PRO A 290 -8.15 2.72 14.99
C PRO A 290 -7.90 2.24 16.42
N ARG A 291 -6.66 1.82 16.67
CA ARG A 291 -6.24 1.32 17.98
C ARG A 291 -6.20 2.47 18.98
N LYS A 292 -6.81 2.26 20.14
CA LYS A 292 -6.95 3.29 21.17
C LYS A 292 -5.61 3.73 21.73
N ASP A 293 -4.70 2.78 21.95
CA ASP A 293 -3.35 3.02 22.45
C ASP A 293 -2.50 3.83 21.46
N LEU A 294 -2.64 3.60 20.16
CA LEU A 294 -1.96 4.40 19.13
C LEU A 294 -2.52 5.84 19.08
N LEU A 295 -3.84 5.99 19.21
CA LEU A 295 -4.48 7.30 19.30
C LEU A 295 -4.03 8.05 20.55
N GLU A 296 -3.91 7.36 21.69
CA GLU A 296 -3.43 7.94 22.95
C GLU A 296 -2.01 8.48 22.80
N GLU A 297 -1.07 7.68 22.28
CA GLU A 297 0.30 8.13 22.03
C GLU A 297 0.35 9.35 21.11
N LYS A 298 -0.39 9.34 19.99
CA LYS A 298 -0.41 10.48 19.06
C LYS A 298 -1.07 11.72 19.68
N TYR A 299 -2.09 11.52 20.51
CA TYR A 299 -2.80 12.61 21.19
C TYR A 299 -1.97 13.26 22.29
N GLU A 300 -1.18 12.49 23.05
CA GLU A 300 -0.24 13.03 24.03
C GLU A 300 0.78 13.99 23.36
N HIS A 301 1.30 13.62 22.19
CA HIS A 301 2.17 14.51 21.39
C HIS A 301 1.44 15.77 20.90
N PHE A 302 0.16 15.66 20.51
CA PHE A 302 -0.66 16.83 20.16
C PHE A 302 -0.82 17.78 21.34
N GLN A 303 -1.05 17.24 22.55
CA GLN A 303 -1.20 18.05 23.75
C GLN A 303 0.09 18.76 24.15
N SER A 304 1.26 18.10 24.07
CA SER A 304 2.53 18.73 24.43
C SER A 304 2.85 19.93 23.53
N ILE A 305 2.69 19.79 22.22
CA ILE A 305 2.90 20.89 21.25
C ILE A 305 1.92 22.04 21.50
N SER A 306 0.66 21.72 21.81
CA SER A 306 -0.36 22.73 22.09
C SER A 306 -0.05 23.56 23.34
N VAL A 307 0.52 22.93 24.38
CA VAL A 307 0.94 23.61 25.62
C VAL A 307 2.18 24.49 25.40
N ASP A 308 3.16 23.99 24.65
CA ASP A 308 4.40 24.73 24.36
C ASP A 308 4.13 26.00 23.54
N GLU A 309 3.27 25.93 22.53
CA GLU A 309 2.92 27.11 21.73
C GLU A 309 2.09 28.15 22.51
N ALA A 310 1.15 27.70 23.36
CA ALA A 310 0.41 28.59 24.25
C ALA A 310 1.35 29.33 25.22
N SER A 311 2.34 28.62 25.76
CA SER A 311 3.36 29.18 26.65
C SER A 311 4.26 30.20 25.93
N ASN A 312 4.62 29.95 24.67
CA ASN A 312 5.49 30.82 23.88
C ASN A 312 4.78 32.11 23.39
N ARG A 313 3.44 32.07 23.23
CA ARG A 313 2.63 33.27 22.97
C ARG A 313 2.49 34.15 24.22
N GLY A 314 2.46 33.56 25.41
CA GLY A 314 2.40 34.29 26.69
C GLY A 314 3.63 35.15 27.00
N VAL A 315 4.77 34.89 26.33
CA VAL A 315 6.03 35.63 26.52
C VAL A 315 6.19 36.77 25.50
N ARG A 316 5.32 36.86 24.47
CA ARG A 316 5.40 37.87 23.39
C ARG A 316 4.44 39.05 23.54
N ASN A 317 3.93 39.30 24.75
CA ASN A 317 3.14 40.50 25.07
C ASN A 317 3.96 41.50 25.89
#